data_AF-X1SQ74-F1
#
_entry.id   AF-X1SQ74-F1
#
_cell.length_a   1.000
_cell.length_b   1.000
_cell.length_c   1.000
_cell.angle_alpha   90.00
_cell.angle_beta   90.00
_cell.angle_gamma   90.00
#
_symmetry.space_group_name_H-M   'P 1'
#
loop_
_entity.id
_entity.type
_entity.pdbx_description
1 polymer ?
#
loop_
_entity_poly.entity_id
_entity_poly.type
_entity_poly.pdbx_seq_one_letter_code
_entity_poly.pdbx_strand_id
1 'polypeptide(L)'
;IWIVIIFLMFFFSSYRSFVYISALTGIVVGSTPAIARGFLGSIIPVEKRAELFGFNTFASRIATLIGPILFGITSSLWNMKIALFTVVPFFAVGVILLVYLGVNFRRWQSA
;
A
#
# COMPACT_ATOMS: atom_id res chain seq x y z
N ILE A 1 8.97 -2.07 -4.72
CA ILE A 1 8.22 -2.84 -5.74
C ILE A 1 7.14 -1.98 -6.39
N TRP A 2 6.17 -1.45 -5.64
CA TRP A 2 5.08 -0.62 -6.19
C TRP A 2 5.53 0.57 -7.07
N ILE A 3 6.54 1.33 -6.64
CA ILE A 3 7.09 2.44 -7.44
C ILE A 3 7.68 1.93 -8.77
N VAL A 4 8.33 0.77 -8.76
CA VAL A 4 8.90 0.14 -9.97
C VAL A 4 7.80 -0.30 -10.93
N ILE A 5 6.70 -0.86 -10.43
CA ILE A 5 5.54 -1.25 -11.25
C ILE A 5 4.93 -0.04 -11.96
N ILE A 6 4.73 1.07 -11.23
CA ILE A 6 4.18 2.30 -11.79
C ILE A 6 5.13 2.88 -12.85
N PHE A 7 6.43 2.87 -12.58
CA PHE A 7 7.45 3.30 -13.55
C PHE A 7 7.43 2.44 -14.83
N LEU A 8 7.36 1.10 -14.69
CA LEU A 8 7.27 0.18 -15.83
C LEU A 8 5.98 0.39 -16.64
N MET A 9 4.83 0.55 -15.97
CA MET A 9 3.56 0.84 -16.66
C MET A 9 3.58 2.17 -17.43
N PHE A 10 4.31 3.18 -16.94
CA PHE A 10 4.42 4.46 -17.62
C PHE A 10 5.20 4.35 -18.94
N PHE A 11 6.31 3.61 -18.95
CA PHE A 11 7.15 3.43 -20.15
C PHE A 11 6.57 2.40 -21.14
N PHE A 12 5.98 1.32 -20.67
CA PHE A 12 5.53 0.20 -21.51
C PHE A 12 4.01 0.19 -21.69
N SER A 13 3.52 0.88 -22.72
CA SER A 13 2.07 1.00 -23.04
C SER A 13 1.53 -0.07 -24.02
N SER A 14 2.19 -1.21 -24.21
CA SER A 14 1.72 -2.29 -25.10
C SER A 14 0.72 -3.22 -24.39
N TYR A 15 -0.21 -3.83 -25.13
CA TYR A 15 -1.15 -4.82 -24.57
C TYR A 15 -0.42 -6.00 -23.91
N ARG A 16 0.65 -6.51 -24.53
CA ARG A 16 1.44 -7.62 -23.98
C ARG A 16 2.14 -7.21 -22.68
N SER A 17 2.75 -6.03 -22.63
CA SER A 17 3.40 -5.54 -21.41
C SER A 17 2.38 -5.28 -20.30
N PHE A 18 1.19 -4.78 -20.63
CA PHE A 18 0.10 -4.60 -19.67
C PHE A 18 -0.30 -5.91 -19.00
N VAL A 19 -0.45 -7.01 -19.76
CA VAL A 19 -0.82 -8.33 -19.21
C VAL A 19 0.27 -8.84 -18.25
N TYR A 20 1.54 -8.81 -18.67
CA TYR A 20 2.65 -9.27 -17.82
C TYR A 20 2.80 -8.44 -16.54
N ILE A 21 2.74 -7.11 -16.65
CA ILE A 21 2.88 -6.23 -15.49
C ILE A 21 1.69 -6.40 -14.54
N SER A 22 0.47 -6.55 -15.06
CA SER A 22 -0.73 -6.78 -14.24
C SER A 22 -0.68 -8.12 -13.51
N ALA A 23 -0.17 -9.17 -14.15
CA ALA A 23 0.04 -10.47 -13.51
C ALA A 23 1.03 -10.38 -12.34
N LEU A 24 2.19 -9.73 -12.56
CA LEU A 24 3.17 -9.48 -11.50
C LEU A 24 2.59 -8.62 -10.37
N THR A 25 1.80 -7.61 -10.72
CA THR A 25 1.13 -6.73 -9.76
C THR A 25 0.15 -7.51 -8.88
N GLY A 26 -0.63 -8.44 -9.46
CA GLY A 26 -1.55 -9.30 -8.72
C GLY A 26 -0.87 -10.12 -7.63
N ILE A 27 0.32 -10.65 -7.90
CA ILE A 27 1.13 -11.39 -6.90
C ILE A 27 1.51 -10.46 -5.75
N VAL A 28 2.03 -9.27 -6.07
CA VAL A 28 2.47 -8.28 -5.07
C VAL A 28 1.30 -7.80 -4.20
N VAL A 29 0.15 -7.54 -4.82
CA VAL A 29 -1.08 -7.13 -4.13
C VAL A 29 -1.58 -8.23 -3.19
N GLY A 30 -1.45 -9.51 -3.56
CA GLY A 30 -1.85 -10.63 -2.70
C GLY A 30 -0.91 -10.84 -1.50
N SER A 31 0.40 -10.72 -1.71
CA SER A 31 1.39 -10.92 -0.65
C SER A 31 1.38 -9.79 0.40
N THR A 32 1.13 -8.55 -0.01
CA THR A 32 1.28 -7.37 0.88
C THR A 32 0.34 -7.43 2.11
N PRO A 33 -0.98 -7.69 1.98
CA PRO A 33 -1.88 -7.81 3.13
C PRO A 33 -1.59 -9.02 4.02
N ALA A 34 -1.07 -10.11 3.47
CA ALA A 34 -0.73 -11.30 4.25
C ALA A 34 0.42 -11.02 5.23
N ILE A 35 1.48 -10.37 4.74
CA ILE A 35 2.63 -9.95 5.56
C ILE A 35 2.16 -8.92 6.61
N ALA A 36 1.37 -7.92 6.19
CA ALA A 36 0.90 -6.87 7.10
C ALA A 36 0.04 -7.43 8.25
N ARG A 37 -0.89 -8.35 7.97
CA ARG A 37 -1.71 -8.99 9.02
C ARG A 37 -0.87 -9.88 9.95
N GLY A 38 0.09 -10.63 9.41
CA GLY A 38 1.00 -11.44 10.20
C GLY A 38 1.83 -10.57 11.16
N PHE A 39 2.41 -9.48 10.65
CA PHE A 39 3.14 -8.51 11.45
C PHE A 39 2.26 -7.86 12.52
N LEU A 40 1.07 -7.38 12.14
CA LEU A 40 0.11 -6.77 13.07
C LEU A 40 -0.29 -7.74 14.19
N GLY A 41 -0.53 -9.01 13.87
CA GLY A 41 -0.84 -10.05 14.86
C GLY A 41 0.30 -10.33 15.84
N SER A 42 1.56 -10.10 15.45
CA SER A 42 2.73 -10.31 16.31
C SER A 42 2.98 -9.17 17.31
N ILE A 43 2.56 -7.94 16.99
CA ILE A 43 2.80 -6.75 17.82
C ILE A 43 1.65 -6.41 18.76
N ILE A 44 0.44 -6.92 18.50
CA ILE A 44 -0.75 -6.57 19.27
C ILE A 44 -0.82 -7.39 20.57
N PRO A 45 -0.95 -6.74 21.75
CA PRO A 45 -1.16 -7.42 23.03
C PRO A 45 -2.52 -8.12 23.06
N VAL A 46 -2.59 -9.28 23.73
CA VAL A 46 -3.74 -10.21 23.68
C VAL A 46 -5.03 -9.52 24.11
N GLU A 47 -4.95 -8.65 25.12
CA GLU A 47 -6.06 -7.96 25.76
C GLU A 47 -6.70 -6.92 24.84
N LYS A 48 -5.93 -6.37 23.89
CA LYS A 48 -6.38 -5.31 22.97
C LYS A 48 -6.56 -5.78 21.53
N ARG A 49 -6.54 -7.09 21.29
CA ARG A 49 -6.70 -7.65 19.93
C ARG A 49 -7.97 -7.18 19.24
N ALA A 50 -9.12 -7.29 19.90
CA ALA A 50 -10.39 -6.92 19.30
C ALA A 50 -10.45 -5.43 18.90
N GLU A 51 -9.98 -4.54 19.77
CA GLU A 51 -10.00 -3.09 19.55
C GLU A 51 -9.07 -2.68 18.38
N LEU A 52 -7.82 -3.17 18.38
CA LEU A 52 -6.83 -2.80 17.37
C LEU A 52 -7.10 -3.43 16.00
N PHE A 53 -7.57 -4.68 15.95
CA PHE A 53 -8.04 -5.27 14.69
C PHE A 53 -9.32 -4.62 14.17
N GLY A 54 -10.22 -4.21 15.07
CA GLY A 54 -11.41 -3.42 14.74
C GLY A 54 -11.04 -2.07 14.12
N PHE A 55 -10.12 -1.33 14.76
CA PHE A 55 -9.60 -0.07 14.24
C PHE A 55 -8.90 -0.23 12.89
N ASN A 56 -8.03 -1.23 12.73
CA ASN A 56 -7.38 -1.52 11.44
C ASN A 56 -8.41 -1.79 10.33
N THR A 57 -9.47 -2.54 10.64
CA THR A 57 -10.56 -2.80 9.69
C THR A 57 -11.29 -1.51 9.31
N PHE A 58 -11.63 -0.67 10.28
CA PHE A 58 -12.27 0.61 10.04
C PHE A 58 -11.40 1.55 9.19
N ALA A 59 -10.13 1.71 9.54
CA ALA A 59 -9.16 2.51 8.78
C ALA A 59 -9.01 1.99 7.33
N SER A 60 -8.95 0.67 7.14
CA SER A 60 -8.85 0.07 5.80
C SER A 60 -10.09 0.32 4.93
N ARG A 61 -11.28 0.39 5.53
CA ARG A 61 -12.52 0.74 4.82
C ARG A 61 -12.48 2.19 4.33
N ILE A 62 -12.02 3.11 5.16
CA ILE A 62 -11.83 4.52 4.77
C ILE A 62 -10.79 4.62 3.63
N ALA A 63 -9.66 3.92 3.75
CA ALA A 63 -8.63 3.92 2.71
C ALA A 63 -9.16 3.39 1.36
N THR A 64 -10.00 2.36 1.38
CA THR A 64 -10.67 1.80 0.18
C THR A 64 -11.59 2.80 -0.51
N LEU A 65 -12.12 3.80 0.22
CA LEU A 65 -12.94 4.87 -0.37
C LEU A 65 -12.05 6.01 -0.91
N ILE A 66 -11.06 6.45 -0.12
CA ILE A 66 -10.20 7.59 -0.46
C ILE A 66 -9.38 7.32 -1.74
N GLY A 67 -8.84 6.10 -1.89
CA GLY A 67 -8.00 5.74 -3.04
C GLY A 67 -8.70 5.94 -4.39
N PRO A 68 -9.83 5.27 -4.65
CA PRO A 68 -10.61 5.44 -5.88
C PRO A 68 -11.12 6.86 -6.11
N ILE A 69 -11.49 7.58 -5.05
CA ILE A 69 -11.94 8.98 -5.17
C ILE A 69 -10.80 9.86 -5.70
N LEU A 70 -9.62 9.78 -5.08
CA LEU A 70 -8.45 10.54 -5.54
C LEU A 70 -8.01 10.14 -6.94
N PHE A 71 -7.99 8.83 -7.22
CA PHE A 71 -7.69 8.32 -8.56
C PHE A 71 -8.71 8.83 -9.59
N GLY A 72 -10.01 8.80 -9.27
CA GLY A 72 -11.09 9.25 -10.14
C GLY A 72 -10.97 10.74 -10.46
N ILE A 73 -10.80 11.59 -9.42
CA ILE A 73 -10.62 13.03 -9.58
C ILE A 73 -9.42 13.35 -10.47
N THR A 74 -8.27 12.72 -10.20
CA THR A 74 -7.05 12.97 -10.97
C THR A 74 -7.11 12.41 -12.39
N SER A 75 -7.79 11.29 -12.60
CA SER A 75 -8.02 10.73 -13.94
C SER A 75 -8.95 11.60 -14.80
N SER A 76 -9.92 12.27 -14.18
CA SER A 76 -10.87 13.17 -14.84
C SER A 76 -10.25 14.51 -15.21
N LEU A 77 -9.40 15.07 -14.33
CA LEU A 77 -8.79 16.39 -14.55
C LEU A 77 -7.56 16.35 -15.47
N TRP A 78 -6.81 15.25 -15.45
CA TRP A 78 -5.55 15.12 -16.18
C TRP A 78 -5.66 13.99 -17.21
N ASN A 79 -5.01 12.86 -16.95
CA ASN A 79 -4.99 11.70 -17.83
C ASN A 79 -4.83 10.44 -16.96
N MET A 80 -5.29 9.29 -17.45
CA MET A 80 -5.14 8.00 -16.75
C MET A 80 -3.69 7.70 -16.33
N LYS A 81 -2.70 8.07 -17.16
CA LYS A 81 -1.28 7.88 -16.85
C LYS A 81 -0.82 8.70 -15.64
N ILE A 82 -1.33 9.92 -15.47
CA ILE A 82 -1.01 10.79 -14.35
C ILE A 82 -1.77 10.33 -13.10
N ALA A 83 -3.00 9.84 -13.27
CA ALA A 83 -3.78 9.25 -12.18
C ALA A 83 -3.05 8.05 -11.52
N LEU A 84 -2.34 7.23 -12.30
CA LEU A 84 -1.48 6.15 -11.78
C LEU A 84 -0.40 6.66 -10.80
N PHE A 85 0.14 7.86 -11.02
CA PHE A 85 1.15 8.45 -10.12
C PHE A 85 0.58 8.88 -8.77
N THR A 86 -0.74 9.06 -8.63
CA THR A 86 -1.34 9.44 -7.34
C THR A 86 -1.11 8.42 -6.24
N VAL A 87 -0.88 7.17 -6.59
CA VAL A 87 -0.63 6.07 -5.64
C VAL A 87 0.81 6.12 -5.09
N VAL A 88 1.75 6.74 -5.81
CA VAL A 88 3.16 6.87 -5.39
C VAL A 88 3.32 7.58 -4.04
N PRO A 89 2.75 8.78 -3.79
CA PRO A 89 2.89 9.44 -2.50
C PRO A 89 2.31 8.62 -1.34
N PHE A 90 1.22 7.86 -1.53
CA PHE A 90 0.69 6.95 -0.50
C PHE A 90 1.72 5.88 -0.10
N PHE A 91 2.38 5.25 -1.08
CA PHE A 91 3.44 4.29 -0.80
C PHE A 91 4.68 4.96 -0.19
N ALA A 92 5.05 6.16 -0.64
CA ALA A 92 6.20 6.88 -0.08
C ALA A 92 5.98 7.20 1.40
N VAL A 93 4.82 7.76 1.76
CA VAL A 93 4.45 8.03 3.16
C VAL A 93 4.44 6.73 3.97
N GLY A 94 3.86 5.65 3.43
CA GLY A 94 3.83 4.35 4.11
C GLY A 94 5.22 3.79 4.39
N VAL A 95 6.15 3.89 3.44
CA VAL A 95 7.56 3.45 3.62
C VAL A 95 8.27 4.31 4.65
N ILE A 96 8.12 5.63 4.60
CA ILE A 96 8.71 6.55 5.59
C ILE A 96 8.24 6.21 6.99
N LEU A 97 6.92 6.01 7.16
CA LEU A 97 6.33 5.66 8.44
C LEU A 97 6.86 4.32 8.95
N LEU A 98 6.95 3.31 8.08
CA LEU A 98 7.43 1.97 8.44
C LEU A 98 8.91 1.99 8.83
N VAL A 99 9.76 2.74 8.11
CA VAL A 99 11.18 2.91 8.46
C VAL A 99 11.30 3.62 9.80
N TYR A 100 10.57 4.70 10.03
CA TYR A 100 10.57 5.44 11.28
C TYR A 100 10.14 4.56 12.47
N LEU A 101 9.05 3.80 12.29
CA LEU A 101 8.55 2.84 13.27
C LEU A 101 9.54 1.72 13.51
N GLY A 102 10.15 1.15 12.47
CA GLY A 102 11.13 0.06 12.57
C GLY A 102 12.40 0.49 13.32
N VAL A 103 12.88 1.71 13.08
CA VAL A 103 13.98 2.32 13.84
C VAL A 103 13.62 2.43 15.33
N ASN A 104 12.38 2.86 15.63
CA ASN A 104 11.95 2.97 17.01
C ASN A 104 11.74 1.60 17.66
N PHE A 105 11.12 0.64 16.97
CA PHE A 105 10.86 -0.72 17.47
C PHE A 105 12.14 -1.43 17.91
N ARG A 106 13.23 -1.27 17.14
CA ARG A 106 14.55 -1.82 17.48
C ARG A 106 15.12 -1.23 18.77
N ARG A 107 14.79 0.01 19.12
CA ARG A 107 15.25 0.67 20.36
C ARG A 107 14.53 0.13 21.60
N TRP A 108 13.27 -0.32 21.48
CA TRP A 108 12.49 -0.91 22.58
C TRP A 108 12.92 -2.34 22.94
N GLN A 109 13.53 -3.08 22.01
CA GLN A 109 14.09 -4.41 22.30
C GLN A 109 15.49 -4.37 22.92
N SER A 110 16.17 -3.22 22.83
CA SER A 110 17.52 -3.01 23.36
C SER A 110 17.56 -2.30 24.73
N ALA A 111 16.40 -2.09 25.35
CA ALA A 111 16.23 -1.53 26.69
C ALA A 111 15.46 -2.53 27.56
#